data_AF-A0A1H7I1H9-F1
#
_entry.id   AF-A0A1H7I1H9-F1
#
_cell.length_a   1.000
_cell.length_b   1.000
_cell.length_c   1.000
_cell.angle_alpha   90.00
_cell.angle_beta   90.00
_cell.angle_gamma   90.00
#
_symmetry.space_group_name_H-M   'P 1'
#
loop_
_entity.id
_entity.type
_entity.pdbx_description
1 polymer ?
#
loop_
_entity_poly.entity_id
_entity_poly.type
_entity_poly.pdbx_seq_one_letter_code
_entity_poly.pdbx_strand_id
1 'polypeptide(L)'
;MAGEGWHTSFLGPLSEPVWRWLDSPAMLPAIAIAVAVVGLCVLVAGNLRMRRRHARLAISGLRNGARFRVVDAMCHAVWDGRTINTVRVKRALQIARDTTGMDFTSMHMQEMAQRADRIIIPINFNWMREDLNREEKLLIFNATLSVLLADGPMGRSDRVFLRTLARGLRLGRTDLRALARLITTS
;
A
#
# COMPACT_ATOMS: atom_id res chain seq x y z
N MET A 1 -48.08 -40.61 22.00
CA MET A 1 -46.72 -41.17 21.90
C MET A 1 -45.86 -40.15 21.17
N ALA A 2 -45.18 -39.29 21.93
CA ALA A 2 -44.13 -38.39 21.45
C ALA A 2 -42.89 -39.23 21.11
N GLY A 3 -42.07 -39.00 20.09
CA GLY A 3 -41.62 -37.74 19.52
C GLY A 3 -40.10 -37.67 19.72
N GLU A 4 -39.35 -38.61 19.17
CA GLU A 4 -37.89 -38.65 19.30
C GLU A 4 -37.25 -37.79 18.21
N GLY A 5 -36.74 -36.64 18.65
CA GLY A 5 -36.09 -35.62 17.83
C GLY A 5 -34.74 -36.07 17.32
N TRP A 6 -34.62 -36.16 16.00
CA TRP A 6 -33.36 -36.18 15.28
C TRP A 6 -32.78 -34.77 15.24
N HIS A 7 -32.10 -34.36 16.32
CA HIS A 7 -31.18 -33.22 16.27
C HIS A 7 -29.75 -33.74 16.12
N THR A 8 -29.42 -34.19 14.92
CA THR A 8 -28.03 -34.23 14.50
C THR A 8 -27.56 -32.78 14.34
N SER A 9 -26.80 -32.28 15.31
CA SER A 9 -26.14 -30.99 15.21
C SER A 9 -25.24 -30.99 13.97
N PHE A 10 -25.75 -30.39 12.90
CA PHE A 10 -25.10 -30.24 11.59
C PHE A 10 -23.79 -29.45 11.64
N LEU A 11 -23.53 -28.81 12.78
CA LEU A 11 -22.31 -28.09 13.10
C LEU A 11 -21.60 -28.87 14.21
N GLY A 12 -20.63 -29.69 13.84
CA GLY A 12 -19.72 -30.34 14.77
C GLY A 12 -18.82 -29.32 15.52
N PRO A 13 -17.52 -29.56 15.69
CA PRO A 13 -16.67 -28.94 16.73
C PRO A 13 -16.55 -27.40 16.72
N LEU A 14 -17.12 -26.73 15.74
CA LEU A 14 -17.12 -25.28 15.55
C LEU A 14 -18.08 -24.54 16.51
N SER A 15 -18.89 -25.26 17.29
CA SER A 15 -19.77 -24.69 18.33
C SER A 15 -19.14 -24.66 19.73
N GLU A 16 -17.98 -25.29 19.94
CA GLU A 16 -17.28 -25.26 21.22
C GLU A 16 -16.43 -23.97 21.39
N PRO A 17 -16.39 -23.38 22.60
CA PRO A 17 -15.58 -22.20 22.85
C PRO A 17 -14.09 -22.50 22.62
N VAL A 18 -13.41 -21.61 21.87
CA VAL A 18 -11.99 -21.74 21.44
C VAL A 18 -11.03 -22.06 22.59
N TRP A 19 -11.36 -21.66 23.83
CA TRP A 19 -10.55 -21.92 25.02
C TRP A 19 -10.42 -23.42 25.37
N ARG A 20 -11.44 -24.25 25.11
CA ARG A 20 -11.36 -25.71 25.33
C ARG A 20 -10.37 -26.42 24.40
N TRP A 21 -10.12 -25.83 23.23
CA TRP A 21 -9.14 -26.32 22.26
C TRP A 21 -7.71 -25.98 22.69
N LEU A 22 -7.53 -24.86 23.39
CA LEU A 22 -6.24 -24.39 23.90
C LEU A 22 -5.73 -25.23 25.09
N ASP A 23 -6.64 -25.85 25.86
CA ASP A 23 -6.30 -26.70 27.01
C ASP A 23 -5.86 -28.13 26.62
N SER A 24 -6.01 -28.52 25.34
CA SER A 24 -5.59 -29.84 24.86
C SER A 24 -4.10 -29.86 24.50
N PRO A 25 -3.25 -30.68 25.15
CA PRO A 25 -1.81 -30.75 24.86
C PRO A 25 -1.52 -31.22 23.43
N ALA A 26 -2.48 -31.86 22.76
CA ALA A 26 -2.40 -32.27 21.35
C ALA A 26 -2.56 -31.11 20.34
N MET A 27 -3.13 -29.96 20.75
CA MET A 27 -3.36 -28.78 19.88
C MET A 27 -2.18 -27.81 19.88
N LEU A 28 -1.35 -27.80 20.93
CA LEU A 28 -0.14 -26.99 21.02
C LEU A 28 0.82 -27.14 19.81
N PRO A 29 1.15 -28.35 19.32
CA PRO A 29 2.00 -28.49 18.14
C PRO A 29 1.33 -27.93 16.87
N ALA A 30 0.01 -28.08 16.72
CA ALA A 30 -0.71 -27.53 15.56
C ALA A 30 -0.72 -26.00 15.56
N ILE A 31 -0.91 -25.37 16.72
CA ILE A 31 -0.81 -23.92 16.89
C ILE A 31 0.62 -23.44 16.62
N ALA A 32 1.63 -24.13 17.16
CA ALA A 32 3.03 -23.79 16.92
C ALA A 32 3.40 -23.84 15.43
N ILE A 33 2.95 -24.88 14.71
CA ILE A 33 3.13 -25.00 13.26
C ILE A 33 2.41 -23.86 12.53
N ALA A 34 1.16 -23.56 12.88
CA ALA A 34 0.41 -22.47 12.26
C ALA A 34 1.11 -21.11 12.44
N VAL A 35 1.60 -20.82 13.65
CA VAL A 35 2.36 -19.60 13.94
C VAL A 35 3.67 -19.58 13.15
N ALA A 36 4.41 -20.69 13.08
CA ALA A 36 5.64 -20.78 12.31
C ALA A 36 5.41 -20.54 10.81
N VAL A 37 4.34 -21.10 10.24
CA VAL A 37 3.95 -20.90 8.84
C VAL A 37 3.58 -19.44 8.59
N VAL A 38 2.78 -18.81 9.47
CA VAL A 38 2.44 -17.39 9.36
C VAL A 38 3.70 -16.51 9.45
N GLY A 39 4.59 -16.80 10.40
CA GLY A 39 5.87 -16.11 10.55
C GLY A 39 6.73 -16.19 9.30
N LEU A 40 6.86 -17.39 8.72
CA LEU A 40 7.59 -17.60 7.47
C LEU A 40 6.95 -16.83 6.30
N CYS A 41 5.63 -16.86 6.17
CA CYS A 41 4.90 -16.11 5.13
C CYS A 41 5.14 -14.59 5.24
N VAL A 42 5.10 -14.04 6.45
CA VAL A 42 5.39 -12.61 6.70
C VAL A 42 6.83 -12.27 6.33
N LEU A 43 7.80 -13.13 6.70
CA LEU A 43 9.21 -12.92 6.41
C LEU A 43 9.50 -12.97 4.90
N VAL A 44 8.96 -13.97 4.20
CA VAL A 44 9.08 -14.10 2.74
C VAL A 44 8.45 -12.90 2.04
N ALA A 45 7.23 -12.50 2.44
CA ALA A 45 6.56 -11.33 1.87
C ALA A 45 7.36 -10.04 2.12
N GLY A 46 7.92 -9.86 3.32
CA GLY A 46 8.78 -8.74 3.66
C GLY A 46 10.04 -8.68 2.79
N ASN A 47 10.74 -9.80 2.63
CA ASN A 47 11.95 -9.88 1.82
C ASN A 47 11.66 -9.60 0.33
N LEU A 48 10.57 -10.15 -0.21
CA LEU A 48 10.15 -9.87 -1.59
C LEU A 48 9.85 -8.38 -1.81
N ARG A 49 9.17 -7.72 -0.85
CA ARG A 49 8.90 -6.28 -0.92
C ARG A 49 10.18 -5.45 -0.90
N MET A 50 11.13 -5.82 -0.05
CA MET A 50 12.45 -5.17 0.00
C MET A 50 13.20 -5.32 -1.33
N ARG A 51 13.26 -6.54 -1.89
CA ARG A 51 13.87 -6.78 -3.21
C ARG A 51 13.23 -5.94 -4.32
N ARG A 52 11.89 -5.86 -4.35
CA ARG A 52 11.16 -5.02 -5.31
C ARG A 52 11.50 -3.55 -5.16
N ARG A 53 11.57 -3.05 -3.92
CA ARG A 53 11.99 -1.67 -3.65
C ARG A 53 13.43 -1.40 -4.09
N HIS A 54 14.36 -2.32 -3.83
CA HIS A 54 15.75 -2.20 -4.31
C HIS A 54 15.82 -2.15 -5.84
N ALA A 55 15.02 -2.96 -6.53
CA ALA A 55 14.94 -2.88 -7.99
C ALA A 55 14.41 -1.53 -8.47
N ARG A 56 13.37 -0.98 -7.83
CA ARG A 56 12.84 0.36 -8.18
C ARG A 56 13.84 1.48 -7.88
N LEU A 57 14.58 1.39 -6.77
CA LEU A 57 15.70 2.29 -6.47
C LEU A 57 16.75 2.24 -7.58
N ALA A 58 17.17 1.05 -7.99
CA ALA A 58 18.17 0.87 -9.05
C ALA A 58 17.69 1.45 -10.39
N ILE A 59 16.45 1.18 -10.79
CA ILE A 59 15.86 1.74 -12.03
C ILE A 59 15.79 3.26 -11.97
N SER A 60 15.42 3.82 -10.81
CA SER A 60 15.29 5.27 -10.67
C SER A 60 16.62 6.01 -10.73
N GLY A 61 17.74 5.34 -10.43
CA GLY A 61 19.04 5.99 -10.22
C GLY A 61 19.09 6.95 -9.03
N LEU A 62 18.01 7.05 -8.25
CA LEU A 62 17.91 7.95 -7.10
C LEU A 62 18.48 7.31 -5.84
N ARG A 63 19.05 8.15 -4.97
CA ARG A 63 19.33 7.76 -3.59
C ARG A 63 18.01 7.56 -2.84
N ASN A 64 18.01 6.61 -1.90
CA ASN A 64 16.88 6.39 -1.01
C ASN A 64 16.67 7.63 -0.11
N GLY A 65 15.63 8.40 -0.39
CA GLY A 65 15.32 9.67 0.27
C GLY A 65 14.02 10.28 -0.26
N ALA A 66 13.74 11.54 0.07
CA ALA A 66 12.48 12.22 -0.29
C ALA A 66 12.17 12.15 -1.80
N ARG A 67 13.15 12.48 -2.64
CA ARG A 67 13.00 12.45 -4.11
C ARG A 67 12.59 11.08 -4.64
N PHE A 68 13.26 10.01 -4.20
CA PHE A 68 12.87 8.65 -4.55
C PHE A 68 11.45 8.33 -4.11
N ARG A 69 11.07 8.70 -2.88
CA ARG A 69 9.76 8.38 -2.32
C ARG A 69 8.61 9.11 -3.02
N VAL A 70 8.86 10.33 -3.52
CA VAL A 70 7.91 11.05 -4.39
C VAL A 70 7.67 10.24 -5.67
N VAL A 71 8.74 9.85 -6.36
CA VAL A 71 8.65 9.05 -7.60
C VAL A 71 8.00 7.68 -7.33
N ASP A 72 8.40 7.01 -6.27
CA ASP A 72 7.88 5.68 -5.92
C ASP A 72 6.38 5.71 -5.60
N ALA A 73 5.90 6.72 -4.88
CA ALA A 73 4.47 6.89 -4.61
C ALA A 73 3.66 7.11 -5.91
N MET A 74 4.19 7.89 -6.85
CA MET A 74 3.56 8.08 -8.16
C MET A 74 3.50 6.79 -8.96
N CYS A 75 4.50 5.90 -8.86
CA CYS A 75 4.48 4.59 -9.50
C CYS A 75 3.33 3.68 -9.00
N HIS A 76 2.81 3.90 -7.80
CA HIS A 76 1.58 3.25 -7.36
C HIS A 76 0.32 3.93 -7.93
N ALA A 77 0.35 5.25 -8.12
CA ALA A 77 -0.78 6.04 -8.61
C ALA A 77 -1.11 5.86 -10.09
N VAL A 78 -0.14 5.46 -10.91
CA VAL A 78 -0.35 5.27 -12.36
C VAL A 78 -1.22 4.06 -12.70
N TRP A 79 -1.50 3.18 -11.74
CA TRP A 79 -2.37 2.03 -11.94
C TRP A 79 -3.84 2.45 -11.95
N ASP A 80 -4.59 1.93 -12.92
CA ASP A 80 -6.04 1.90 -12.92
C ASP A 80 -6.51 0.44 -13.01
N GLY A 81 -6.95 -0.10 -11.88
CA GLY A 81 -7.25 -1.53 -11.75
C GLY A 81 -6.03 -2.42 -12.05
N ARG A 82 -6.04 -3.09 -13.21
CA ARG A 82 -4.98 -4.02 -13.64
C ARG A 82 -4.10 -3.47 -14.75
N THR A 83 -4.38 -2.27 -15.25
CA THR A 83 -3.64 -1.65 -16.36
C THR A 83 -2.92 -0.40 -15.87
N ILE A 84 -1.85 -0.02 -16.58
CA ILE A 84 -1.15 1.24 -16.33
C ILE A 84 -1.80 2.30 -17.21
N ASN A 85 -2.26 3.38 -16.59
CA ASN A 85 -2.85 4.52 -17.29
C ASN A 85 -1.74 5.41 -17.86
N THR A 86 -1.69 5.56 -19.18
CA THR A 86 -0.64 6.32 -19.88
C THR A 86 -0.71 7.83 -19.63
N VAL A 87 -1.90 8.39 -19.39
CA VAL A 87 -2.09 9.80 -19.02
C VAL A 87 -1.48 10.05 -17.64
N ARG A 88 -1.76 9.17 -16.67
CA ARG A 88 -1.15 9.21 -15.34
C ARG A 88 0.37 9.06 -15.41
N VAL A 89 0.89 8.17 -16.27
CA VAL A 89 2.35 8.02 -16.49
C VAL A 89 2.96 9.30 -17.03
N LYS A 90 2.34 9.95 -18.02
CA LYS A 90 2.83 11.22 -18.58
C LYS A 90 2.91 12.30 -17.50
N ARG A 91 1.89 12.39 -16.63
CA ARG A 91 1.90 13.34 -15.51
C ARG A 91 2.97 13.01 -14.48
N ALA A 92 3.11 11.74 -14.11
CA ALA A 92 4.12 11.29 -13.16
C ALA A 92 5.55 11.55 -13.68
N LEU A 93 5.77 11.35 -14.99
CA LEU A 93 7.03 11.64 -15.65
C LEU A 93 7.40 13.13 -15.58
N GLN A 94 6.44 14.02 -15.85
CA GLN A 94 6.64 15.46 -15.75
C GLN A 94 7.08 15.83 -14.33
N ILE A 95 6.32 15.41 -13.30
CA ILE A 95 6.64 15.70 -11.91
C ILE A 95 7.99 15.11 -11.50
N ALA A 96 8.31 13.90 -11.96
CA ALA A 96 9.59 13.26 -11.66
C ALA A 96 10.76 14.07 -12.20
N ARG A 97 10.69 14.53 -13.46
CA ARG A 97 11.72 15.40 -14.06
C ARG A 97 11.85 16.72 -13.29
N ASP A 98 10.73 17.38 -13.02
CA ASP A 98 10.69 18.68 -12.33
C ASP A 98 11.26 18.59 -10.90
N THR A 99 10.94 17.51 -10.18
CA THR A 99 11.32 17.36 -8.76
C THR A 99 12.75 16.83 -8.59
N THR A 100 13.26 16.05 -9.54
CA THR A 100 14.55 15.37 -9.40
C THR A 100 15.67 15.99 -10.23
N GLY A 101 15.34 16.72 -11.29
CA GLY A 101 16.29 17.21 -12.29
C GLY A 101 16.90 16.10 -13.17
N MET A 102 16.41 14.86 -13.07
CA MET A 102 16.90 13.74 -13.86
C MET A 102 16.10 13.56 -15.15
N ASP A 103 16.74 13.06 -16.20
CA ASP A 103 16.07 12.67 -17.44
C ASP A 103 15.38 11.31 -17.31
N PHE A 104 14.30 11.29 -16.52
CA PHE A 104 13.40 10.13 -16.50
C PHE A 104 12.78 9.94 -17.88
N THR A 105 12.52 8.68 -18.25
CA THR A 105 11.74 8.33 -19.45
C THR A 105 10.42 7.68 -19.04
N SER A 106 9.45 7.63 -19.96
CA SER A 106 8.21 6.87 -19.73
C SER A 106 8.49 5.40 -19.42
N MET A 107 9.56 4.83 -20.00
CA MET A 107 9.98 3.45 -19.76
C MET A 107 10.43 3.25 -18.32
N HIS A 108 11.24 4.16 -17.76
CA HIS A 108 11.63 4.10 -16.34
C HIS A 108 10.39 4.08 -15.42
N MET A 109 9.42 4.96 -15.68
CA MET A 109 8.20 5.04 -14.86
C MET A 109 7.35 3.78 -14.96
N GLN A 110 7.18 3.23 -16.16
CA GLN A 110 6.44 1.98 -16.37
C GLN A 110 7.14 0.79 -15.71
N GLU A 111 8.47 0.70 -15.85
CA GLU A 111 9.26 -0.38 -15.29
C GLU A 111 9.24 -0.37 -13.75
N MET A 112 9.33 0.83 -13.14
CA MET A 112 9.16 1.01 -11.71
C MET A 112 7.74 0.64 -11.26
N ALA A 113 6.71 1.09 -11.99
CA ALA A 113 5.30 0.80 -11.67
C ALA A 113 4.99 -0.70 -11.74
N GLN A 114 5.56 -1.44 -12.70
CA GLN A 114 5.43 -2.90 -12.79
C GLN A 114 6.01 -3.64 -11.57
N ARG A 115 7.03 -3.07 -10.94
CA ARG A 115 7.67 -3.62 -9.72
C ARG A 115 7.09 -3.03 -8.43
N ALA A 116 6.15 -2.09 -8.52
CA ALA A 116 5.48 -1.53 -7.36
C ALA A 116 4.59 -2.58 -6.69
N ASP A 117 4.41 -2.48 -5.38
CA ASP A 117 3.48 -3.35 -4.68
C ASP A 117 2.04 -3.03 -5.09
N ARG A 118 1.31 -4.07 -5.52
CA ARG A 118 -0.10 -3.96 -5.91
C ARG A 118 -1.07 -4.04 -4.73
N ILE A 119 -0.59 -4.55 -3.59
CA ILE A 119 -1.38 -4.60 -2.36
C ILE A 119 -1.27 -3.23 -1.70
N ILE A 120 -2.38 -2.51 -1.62
CA ILE A 120 -2.44 -1.16 -1.07
C ILE A 120 -2.97 -1.22 0.35
N ILE A 121 -2.07 -1.27 1.33
CA ILE A 121 -2.39 -1.21 2.77
C ILE A 121 -1.47 -0.21 3.47
N PRO A 122 -1.90 0.44 4.57
CA PRO A 122 -1.15 1.56 5.16
C PRO A 122 0.28 1.18 5.56
N ILE A 123 0.48 -0.03 6.08
CA ILE A 123 1.78 -0.54 6.51
C ILE A 123 2.81 -0.58 5.36
N ASN A 124 2.36 -0.72 4.11
CA ASN A 124 3.26 -0.75 2.95
C ASN A 124 3.86 0.63 2.64
N PHE A 125 3.30 1.70 3.19
CA PHE A 125 3.79 3.07 3.01
C PHE A 125 4.49 3.60 4.27
N ASN A 126 4.55 2.84 5.36
CA ASN A 126 5.20 3.29 6.59
C ASN A 126 6.68 3.65 6.38
N TRP A 127 7.40 2.86 5.57
CA TRP A 127 8.80 3.13 5.26
C TRP A 127 9.00 4.46 4.52
N MET A 128 7.99 4.95 3.80
CA MET A 128 8.07 6.22 3.07
C MET A 128 8.07 7.43 4.02
N ARG A 129 7.79 7.26 5.31
CA ARG A 129 7.73 8.38 6.27
C ARG A 129 9.03 8.60 7.05
N GLU A 130 9.90 7.59 7.10
CA GLU A 130 11.10 7.57 7.96
C GLU A 130 12.06 8.67 7.53
N ASP A 131 12.58 9.47 8.45
CA ASP A 131 13.52 10.57 8.14
C ASP A 131 12.96 11.66 7.20
N LEU A 132 11.63 11.77 7.06
CA LEU A 132 11.01 12.87 6.32
C LEU A 132 10.37 13.89 7.25
N ASN A 133 10.59 15.16 6.92
CA ASN A 133 9.87 16.26 7.53
C ASN A 133 8.41 16.32 7.01
N ARG A 134 7.62 17.25 7.56
CA ARG A 134 6.20 17.40 7.21
C ARG A 134 6.00 17.83 5.76
N GLU A 135 6.83 18.73 5.26
CA GLU A 135 6.74 19.29 3.92
C GLU A 135 7.03 18.23 2.85
N GLU A 136 8.03 17.38 3.07
CA GLU A 136 8.36 16.26 2.19
C GLU A 136 7.23 15.23 2.12
N LYS A 137 6.57 14.94 3.25
CA LYS A 137 5.40 14.05 3.27
C LYS A 137 4.24 14.64 2.47
N LEU A 138 4.01 15.95 2.60
CA LEU A 138 3.00 16.66 1.81
C LEU A 138 3.35 16.68 0.33
N LEU A 139 4.63 16.86 -0.02
CA LEU A 139 5.10 16.80 -1.41
C LEU A 139 4.79 15.43 -2.04
N ILE A 140 5.08 14.34 -1.34
CA ILE A 140 4.74 12.97 -1.79
C ILE A 140 3.23 12.84 -2.01
N PHE A 141 2.43 13.29 -1.05
CA PHE A 141 0.98 13.22 -1.15
C PHE A 141 0.43 14.04 -2.33
N ASN A 142 0.95 15.25 -2.54
CA ASN A 142 0.49 16.17 -3.59
C ASN A 142 0.89 15.71 -4.98
N ALA A 143 2.12 15.24 -5.15
CA ALA A 143 2.57 14.63 -6.40
C ALA A 143 1.67 13.45 -6.78
N THR A 144 1.37 12.60 -5.80
CA THR A 144 0.48 11.45 -5.98
C THR A 144 -0.95 11.89 -6.34
N LEU A 145 -1.52 12.85 -5.62
CA LEU A 145 -2.84 13.40 -5.91
C LEU A 145 -2.91 14.00 -7.31
N SER A 146 -1.88 14.74 -7.73
CA SER A 146 -1.81 15.33 -9.07
C SER A 146 -1.79 14.26 -10.17
N VAL A 147 -1.12 13.13 -9.95
CA VAL A 147 -1.13 12.00 -10.88
C VAL A 147 -2.51 11.37 -10.98
N LEU A 148 -3.20 11.16 -9.87
CA LEU A 148 -4.54 10.54 -9.85
C LEU A 148 -5.63 11.41 -10.48
N LEU A 149 -5.43 12.73 -10.51
CA LEU A 149 -6.35 13.67 -11.14
C LEU A 149 -6.08 13.86 -12.64
N ALA A 150 -4.99 13.32 -13.16
CA ALA A 150 -4.53 13.58 -14.52
C ALA A 150 -5.49 13.05 -15.60
N ASP A 151 -6.19 11.95 -15.31
CA ASP A 151 -7.15 11.29 -16.19
C ASP A 151 -8.61 11.61 -15.86
N GLY A 152 -8.86 12.56 -14.96
CA GLY A 152 -10.19 13.04 -14.60
C GLY A 152 -10.52 12.93 -13.11
N PRO A 153 -11.82 12.99 -12.75
CA PRO A 153 -12.25 12.91 -11.35
C PRO A 153 -11.89 11.56 -10.71
N MET A 154 -11.45 11.61 -9.46
CA MET A 154 -11.03 10.41 -8.73
C MET A 154 -12.16 9.41 -8.46
N GLY A 155 -11.88 8.14 -8.77
CA GLY A 155 -12.75 7.02 -8.45
C GLY A 155 -12.80 6.66 -6.96
N ARG A 156 -13.52 5.59 -6.63
CA ARG A 156 -13.54 5.06 -5.25
C ARG A 156 -12.18 4.46 -4.86
N SER A 157 -11.56 3.71 -5.77
CA SER A 157 -10.22 3.09 -5.60
C SER A 157 -9.15 4.14 -5.33
N ASP A 158 -9.09 5.20 -6.15
CA ASP A 158 -8.12 6.30 -6.01
C ASP A 158 -8.23 6.98 -4.63
N ARG A 159 -9.46 7.24 -4.18
CA ARG A 159 -9.72 7.81 -2.85
C ARG A 159 -9.28 6.88 -1.71
N VAL A 160 -9.46 5.57 -1.86
CA VAL A 160 -8.98 4.57 -0.88
C VAL A 160 -7.46 4.53 -0.86
N PHE A 161 -6.82 4.58 -2.03
CA PHE A 161 -5.37 4.63 -2.15
C PHE A 161 -4.80 5.89 -1.49
N LEU A 162 -5.33 7.09 -1.77
CA LEU A 162 -4.88 8.33 -1.13
C LEU A 162 -5.04 8.32 0.39
N ARG A 163 -6.18 7.81 0.90
CA ARG A 163 -6.37 7.67 2.36
C ARG A 163 -5.33 6.72 2.96
N THR A 164 -5.00 5.66 2.23
CA THR A 164 -4.01 4.67 2.66
C THR A 164 -2.60 5.27 2.68
N LEU A 165 -2.24 6.02 1.64
CA LEU A 165 -0.97 6.75 1.56
C LEU A 165 -0.87 7.80 2.68
N ALA A 166 -1.91 8.62 2.89
CA ALA A 166 -1.95 9.61 3.97
C ALA A 166 -1.72 8.97 5.34
N ARG A 167 -2.35 7.82 5.61
CA ARG A 167 -2.13 7.05 6.85
C ARG A 167 -0.70 6.54 6.98
N GLY A 168 -0.12 5.99 5.90
CA GLY A 168 1.26 5.52 5.90
C GLY A 168 2.27 6.65 6.17
N LEU A 169 2.03 7.82 5.58
CA LEU A 169 2.82 9.04 5.79
C LEU A 169 2.55 9.72 7.14
N ARG A 170 1.55 9.26 7.91
CA ARG A 170 1.05 9.89 9.15
C ARG A 170 0.59 11.34 8.97
N LEU A 171 -0.08 11.64 7.85
CA LEU A 171 -0.69 12.95 7.62
C LEU A 171 -2.05 13.03 8.36
N GLY A 172 -2.20 14.06 9.19
CA GLY A 172 -3.39 14.31 9.99
C GLY A 172 -4.50 15.07 9.24
N ARG A 173 -5.66 15.23 9.90
CA ARG A 173 -6.78 16.01 9.34
C ARG A 173 -6.44 17.48 9.11
N THR A 174 -5.57 18.05 9.95
CA THR A 174 -5.08 19.44 9.83
C THR A 174 -4.24 19.62 8.57
N ASP A 175 -3.36 18.66 8.27
CA ASP A 175 -2.50 18.65 7.09
C ASP A 175 -3.32 18.61 5.79
N LEU A 176 -4.33 17.75 5.74
CA LEU A 176 -5.18 17.58 4.58
C LEU A 176 -6.17 18.75 4.37
N ARG A 177 -6.59 19.41 5.45
CA ARG A 177 -7.43 20.63 5.37
C ARG A 177 -6.66 21.82 4.83
N ALA A 178 -5.38 21.97 5.21
CA ALA A 178 -4.52 23.02 4.64
C ALA A 178 -4.39 22.84 3.12
N LEU A 179 -4.29 21.59 2.67
CA LEU A 179 -4.28 21.24 1.25
C LEU A 179 -5.58 21.55 0.51
N ALA A 180 -6.72 21.18 1.08
CA ALA A 180 -8.02 21.48 0.48
C ALA A 180 -8.22 22.99 0.29
N ARG A 181 -7.76 23.81 1.24
CA ARG A 181 -7.82 25.27 1.14
C ARG A 181 -6.94 25.79 0.00
N LEU A 182 -5.69 25.33 -0.09
CA LEU A 182 -4.74 25.75 -1.13
C LEU A 182 -5.26 25.46 -2.56
N ILE A 183 -6.01 24.38 -2.74
CA ILE A 183 -6.58 23.99 -4.05
C ILE A 183 -7.85 24.79 -4.39
N THR A 184 -8.60 25.29 -3.41
CA THR A 184 -9.84 26.06 -3.63
C THR A 184 -9.63 27.58 -3.77
N THR A 185 -8.44 28.09 -3.41
CA THR A 185 -8.11 29.53 -3.49
C THR A 185 -7.16 29.87 -4.65
N SER A 186 -6.89 28.91 -5.54
CA SER A 186 -6.18 29.08 -6.82
C SER A 186 -7.15 28.83 -7.98
#